data_AF-A0A957UM07-F1
#
_entry.id   AF-A0A957UM07-F1
#
_cell.length_a   1.000
_cell.length_b   1.000
_cell.length_c   1.000
_cell.angle_alpha   90.00
_cell.angle_beta   90.00
_cell.angle_gamma   90.00
#
_symmetry.space_group_name_H-M   'P 1'
#
loop_
_entity.id
_entity.type
_entity.pdbx_description
1 polymer ?
#
loop_
_entity_poly.entity_id
_entity_poly.type
_entity_poly.pdbx_seq_one_letter_code
_entity_poly.pdbx_strand_id
1 'polypeptide(L)' 'ERMQERWQKNPSLLPFFAQQYPLRRVGQTDDIANGVAFLCSDQAGFITGHTLVIDGGVTIQFQEDMS' A
#
# COMPACT_ATOMS: atom_id res chain seq x y z
N GLU A 1 9.95 2.80 17.55
CA GLU A 1 9.97 4.08 16.82
C GLU A 1 8.75 4.17 15.92
N ARG A 2 8.03 5.30 15.91
CA ARG A 2 6.84 5.46 15.06
C ARG A 2 7.31 5.68 13.62
N MET A 3 6.79 4.94 12.64
CA MET A 3 7.18 5.10 11.23
C MET A 3 7.14 6.57 10.77
N GLN A 4 6.15 7.35 11.25
CA GLN A 4 6.06 8.81 11.07
C GLN A 4 7.34 9.57 11.43
N GLU A 5 7.96 9.28 12.57
CA GLU A 5 9.16 9.99 13.04
C GLU A 5 10.37 9.69 12.17
N ARG A 6 10.42 8.48 11.58
CA ARG A 6 11.50 8.07 10.68
C ARG A 6 11.47 8.83 9.37
N TRP A 7 10.27 9.15 8.85
CA TRP A 7 10.07 9.98 7.66
C TRP A 7 10.50 11.43 7.89
N GLN A 8 10.18 11.99 9.06
CA GLN A 8 10.55 13.37 9.41
C GLN A 8 12.06 13.55 9.53
N LYS A 9 12.77 12.53 10.00
CA LYS A 9 14.23 12.57 10.19
C LYS A 9 15.02 12.44 8.88
N ASN A 10 14.41 11.95 7.79
CA ASN A 10 15.07 11.73 6.51
C ASN A 10 14.13 12.03 5.32
N PRO A 11 13.93 13.31 4.98
CA PRO A 11 12.95 13.73 3.97
C PRO A 11 13.25 13.22 2.55
N SER A 12 14.51 12.89 2.24
CA SER A 12 14.92 12.32 0.95
C SER A 12 14.46 10.88 0.73
N LEU A 13 14.06 10.17 1.79
CA LEU A 13 13.58 8.79 1.67
C LEU A 13 12.21 8.72 1.02
N LEU A 14 11.33 9.71 1.25
CA LEU A 14 9.97 9.70 0.72
C LEU A 14 9.94 9.65 -0.83
N PRO A 15 10.68 10.50 -1.56
CA PRO A 15 10.80 10.39 -3.02
C PRO A 15 11.39 9.05 -3.48
N PHE A 16 12.39 8.53 -2.77
CA PHE A 16 13.02 7.25 -3.11
C PHE A 16 12.01 6.11 -3.04
N PHE A 17 11.26 5.99 -1.94
CA PHE A 17 10.24 4.95 -1.80
C PHE A 17 9.07 5.16 -2.75
N ALA A 18 8.63 6.42 -2.96
CA ALA A 18 7.57 6.72 -3.92
C ALA A 18 7.89 6.15 -5.32
N GLN A 19 9.16 6.20 -5.75
CA GLN A 19 9.57 5.64 -7.04
C GLN A 19 9.44 4.12 -7.12
N GLN A 20 9.47 3.39 -6.01
CA GLN A 20 9.33 1.93 -5.96
C GLN A 20 7.88 1.47 -6.09
N TYR A 21 6.90 2.36 -5.95
CA TYR A 21 5.49 2.01 -6.14
C TYR A 21 5.05 2.34 -7.56
N PRO A 22 4.33 1.46 -8.27
CA PRO A 22 3.67 1.82 -9.53
C PRO A 22 2.79 3.07 -9.44
N LEU A 23 2.10 3.27 -8.31
CA LEU A 23 1.29 4.49 -8.07
C LEU A 23 2.12 5.74 -7.76
N ARG A 24 3.45 5.66 -7.74
CA ARG A 24 4.40 6.77 -7.55
C ARG A 24 4.18 7.60 -6.27
N ARG A 25 3.66 6.96 -5.21
CA ARG A 25 3.51 7.57 -3.89
C ARG A 25 3.64 6.53 -2.78
N VAL A 26 4.05 6.98 -1.60
CA VAL A 26 4.00 6.16 -0.38
C VAL A 26 2.56 6.04 0.10
N GLY A 27 2.15 4.82 0.45
CA GLY A 27 0.84 4.54 1.01
C GLY A 27 0.58 5.33 2.31
N GLN A 28 -0.66 5.74 2.50
CA GLN A 28 -1.16 6.40 3.71
C GLN A 28 -2.03 5.41 4.49
N THR A 29 -2.27 5.71 5.77
CA THR A 29 -3.17 4.91 6.61
C THR A 29 -4.56 4.75 5.99
N ASP A 30 -5.02 5.78 5.29
CA ASP A 30 -6.34 5.83 4.68
C ASP A 30 -6.48 4.84 3.52
N ASP A 31 -5.39 4.47 2.84
CA ASP A 31 -5.44 3.48 1.76
C ASP A 31 -5.90 2.11 2.28
N ILE A 32 -5.39 1.71 3.44
CA ILE A 32 -5.80 0.47 4.13
C ILE A 32 -7.20 0.63 4.72
N ALA A 33 -7.46 1.76 5.39
CA ALA A 33 -8.75 2.02 6.02
C ALA A 33 -9.92 1.97 5.01
N ASN A 34 -9.72 2.54 3.82
CA ASN A 34 -10.71 2.53 2.76
C ASN A 34 -10.98 1.11 2.23
N GLY A 35 -9.94 0.28 2.07
CA GLY A 35 -10.11 -1.12 1.67
C GLY A 35 -10.85 -1.95 2.71
N VAL A 36 -10.55 -1.74 3.99
CA VAL A 36 -11.30 -2.36 5.10
C VAL A 36 -12.75 -1.87 5.11
N ALA A 37 -12.98 -0.57 4.97
CA ALA A 37 -14.32 0.00 4.92
C ALA A 37 -15.16 -0.58 3.77
N PHE A 38 -14.56 -0.78 2.59
CA PHE A 38 -15.19 -1.48 1.47
C PHE A 38 -15.57 -2.93 1.85
N LEU A 39 -14.64 -3.70 2.41
CA LEU A 39 -14.89 -5.10 2.81
C LEU A 39 -15.96 -5.22 3.91
N CYS A 40 -16.12 -4.21 4.76
CA CYS A 40 -17.18 -4.15 5.77
C CYS A 40 -18.52 -3.63 5.23
N SER A 41 -18.58 -3.15 3.99
CA SER A 41 -19.80 -2.60 3.39
C SER A 41 -20.63 -3.67 2.69
N ASP A 42 -21.92 -3.37 2.45
CA ASP A 42 -22.82 -4.26 1.70
C ASP A 42 -22.34 -4.55 0.27
N GLN A 43 -21.50 -3.68 -0.30
CA GLN A 43 -20.94 -3.86 -1.66
C GLN A 43 -20.02 -5.09 -1.76
N ALA A 44 -19.43 -5.51 -0.65
CA ALA A 44 -18.55 -6.67 -0.58
C ALA A 44 -19.30 -7.96 -0.18
N GLY A 45 -20.65 -7.96 -0.18
CA GLY A 45 -21.48 -9.03 0.40
C GLY A 45 -21.29 -10.46 -0.15
N PHE A 46 -20.56 -10.63 -1.25
CA PHE A 46 -20.22 -11.95 -1.81
C PHE A 46 -18.71 -12.26 -1.82
N ILE A 47 -17.90 -11.41 -1.18
CA ILE A 47 -16.44 -11.58 -1.10
C ILE A 47 -16.11 -12.26 0.23
N THR A 48 -15.55 -13.46 0.16
CA THR A 48 -15.06 -14.19 1.34
C THR A 48 -13.88 -15.09 0.96
N GLY A 49 -13.02 -15.43 1.93
CA GLY A 49 -11.86 -16.30 1.72
C GLY A 49 -10.76 -15.73 0.82
N HIS A 50 -10.77 -14.42 0.55
CA HIS A 50 -9.83 -13.76 -0.35
C HIS A 50 -8.89 -12.81 0.39
N THR A 51 -7.66 -12.68 -0.11
CA THR A 51 -6.70 -11.68 0.39
C THR A 51 -6.71 -10.48 -0.55
N LEU A 52 -7.20 -9.32 -0.08
CA LEU A 52 -7.16 -8.07 -0.83
C LEU A 52 -5.80 -7.37 -0.63
N VAL A 53 -4.97 -7.36 -1.67
CA VAL A 53 -3.67 -6.67 -1.65
C VAL A 53 -3.86 -5.17 -1.84
N ILE A 54 -3.32 -4.37 -0.91
CA ILE A 54 -3.36 -2.90 -0.94
C ILE A 54 -1.96 -2.36 -0.64
N ASP A 55 -1.15 -2.23 -1.68
CA ASP A 55 0.29 -1.95 -1.54
C ASP A 55 0.82 -0.97 -2.59
N GLY A 56 -0.07 -0.28 -3.31
CA GLY A 56 0.30 0.63 -4.39
C GLY A 56 0.93 -0.05 -5.62
N GLY A 57 0.79 -1.38 -5.75
CA GLY A 57 1.28 -2.19 -6.85
C GLY A 57 2.69 -2.74 -6.65
N VAL A 58 3.28 -2.63 -5.46
CA VAL A 58 4.69 -3.04 -5.28
C VAL A 58 4.88 -4.55 -5.47
N THR A 59 3.90 -5.37 -5.06
CA THR A 59 3.99 -6.84 -5.16
C THR A 59 4.09 -7.33 -6.60
N ILE A 60 3.47 -6.63 -7.56
CA ILE A 60 3.51 -7.05 -8.98
C ILE A 60 4.81 -6.66 -9.68
N GLN A 61 5.53 -5.63 -9.21
CA GLN A 61 6.84 -5.27 -9.78
C GLN A 61 7.92 -6.31 -9.46
N PHE A 62 7.89 -6.88 -8.25
CA PHE A 62 8.92 -7.86 -7.84
C PHE A 62 8.79 -9.23 -8.53
N GLN A 63 7.71 -9.49 -9.27
CA GLN A 63 7.54 -10.76 -9.98
C GLN A 63 8.25 -10.81 -11.33
N GLU A 64 8.56 -9.67 -11.96
CA GLU A 64 9.16 -9.64 -13.31
C GLU A 64 10.67 -9.84 -13.32
N ASP A 65 11.36 -9.76 -12.17
CA ASP A 65 12.83 -9.78 -12.06
C ASP A 65 13.42 -11.11 -11.57
N MET A 66 12.62 -12.19 -11.55
CA MET A 66 13.05 -13.53 -11.15
C MET A 66 13.43 -14.44 -12.34
N SER A 67 13.67 -13.86 -13.52
CA SER A 67 14.13 -14.55 -14.72
C SER A 67 15.63 -14.39 -14.98
#